data_AF-A0A180H5A1-F1
#
_entry.id   AF-A0A180H5A1-F1
#
_cell.length_a   1.000
_cell.length_b   1.000
_cell.length_c   1.000
_cell.angle_alpha   90.00
_cell.angle_beta   90.00
_cell.angle_gamma   90.00
#
_symmetry.space_group_name_H-M   'P 1'
#
loop_
_entity.id
_entity.type
_entity.pdbx_description
1 polymer ?
#
loop_
_entity_poly.entity_id
_entity_poly.type
_entity_poly.pdbx_seq_one_letter_code
_entity_poly.pdbx_strand_id
1 'polypeptide(L)'
;MKTYHPSWSCFRHHFASLRPQTLYHPPSAPGRPRAPDTNTRRSPNDTLASRSALSCVVYRRPSSSSSRQHVHPSPSHSSNHHRFKSFFLSPKALNLLLWVPVVLVIHEHGVGLVRITGKSMQPTFNPDSSCLTRDIVLVNKFLGNKSSSLQRGDIITFWHPEFPGTLLTKRILGLEGDIIKRAKTQNIDPEGPHLVRVPMGHCWVEGDDPFHSKDSNSFGPIPLGLANAKVTWIVWPISRFGPPSPSHD
;
A
#
# COMPACT_ATOMS: atom_id res chain seq x y z
N MET A 1 26.96 -0.26 48.90
CA MET A 1 27.54 0.29 47.67
C MET A 1 28.67 -0.63 47.21
N LYS A 2 28.47 -1.37 46.12
CA LYS A 2 29.50 -2.20 45.47
C LYS A 2 29.52 -1.80 44.00
N THR A 3 30.62 -1.17 43.60
CA THR A 3 30.89 -0.69 42.24
C THR A 3 31.49 -1.83 41.42
N TYR A 4 30.85 -2.18 40.29
CA TYR A 4 31.38 -3.12 39.31
C TYR A 4 31.78 -2.35 38.05
N HIS A 5 33.06 -2.43 37.68
CA HIS A 5 33.60 -1.96 36.40
C HIS A 5 33.40 -3.05 35.33
N PRO A 6 32.97 -2.70 34.10
CA PRO A 6 32.97 -3.64 32.99
C PRO A 6 34.33 -3.66 32.28
N SER A 7 34.92 -4.85 32.18
CA SER A 7 36.10 -5.16 31.38
C SER A 7 35.73 -5.28 29.91
N TRP A 8 36.37 -4.47 29.07
CA TRP A 8 36.30 -4.53 27.61
C TRP A 8 37.42 -5.40 27.08
N SER A 9 37.10 -6.59 26.56
CA SER A 9 37.99 -7.38 25.70
C SER A 9 37.21 -8.56 25.11
N CYS A 10 36.93 -8.51 23.80
CA CYS A 10 37.34 -9.52 22.82
C CYS A 10 36.49 -9.36 21.53
N PHE A 11 36.90 -8.43 20.66
CA PHE A 11 36.51 -8.44 19.25
C PHE A 11 37.66 -9.16 18.52
N ARG A 12 37.46 -10.43 18.15
CA ARG A 12 38.38 -11.14 17.26
C ARG A 12 37.59 -11.84 16.16
N HIS A 13 37.88 -11.36 14.95
CA HIS A 13 37.48 -11.82 13.64
C HIS A 13 37.18 -13.32 13.51
N HIS A 14 36.05 -13.64 12.87
CA HIS A 14 35.92 -14.80 11.99
C HIS A 14 35.31 -14.36 10.66
N PHE A 15 36.19 -14.09 9.70
CA PHE A 15 35.86 -14.00 8.28
C PHE A 15 35.84 -15.43 7.75
N ALA A 16 34.64 -16.00 7.59
CA ALA A 16 34.47 -17.32 7.00
C ALA A 16 33.98 -17.18 5.55
N SER A 17 34.94 -17.32 4.62
CA SER A 17 34.84 -17.96 3.30
C SER A 17 33.46 -17.99 2.62
N LEU A 18 33.17 -16.98 1.80
CA LEU A 18 32.16 -17.04 0.75
C LEU A 18 32.60 -18.02 -0.34
N ARG A 19 31.92 -19.16 -0.50
CA ARG A 19 32.00 -19.97 -1.72
C ARG A 19 30.99 -19.44 -2.74
N PRO A 20 31.38 -19.25 -4.03
CA PRO A 20 30.45 -18.83 -5.07
C PRO A 20 29.44 -19.95 -5.36
N GLN A 21 28.14 -19.67 -5.21
CA GLN A 21 27.12 -20.55 -5.75
C GLN A 21 27.01 -20.32 -7.26
N THR A 22 27.23 -21.40 -8.01
CA THR A 22 27.08 -21.52 -9.45
C THR A 22 25.65 -21.18 -9.89
N LEU A 23 25.55 -20.19 -10.79
CA LEU A 23 24.35 -19.84 -11.53
C LEU A 23 23.81 -21.06 -12.29
N TYR A 24 22.60 -21.50 -11.95
CA TYR A 24 21.86 -22.49 -12.73
C TYR A 24 21.24 -21.79 -13.95
N HIS A 25 21.74 -22.09 -15.15
CA HIS A 25 21.12 -21.70 -16.41
C HIS A 25 20.06 -22.74 -16.81
N PRO A 26 18.79 -22.37 -17.03
CA PRO A 26 17.81 -23.27 -17.64
C PRO A 26 18.09 -23.44 -19.15
N PRO A 27 17.92 -24.65 -19.71
CA PRO A 27 18.10 -24.91 -21.13
C PRO A 27 17.00 -24.25 -21.97
N SER A 28 17.42 -23.73 -23.13
CA SER A 28 16.62 -23.10 -24.17
C SER A 28 15.52 -23.99 -24.75
N ALA A 29 14.39 -23.35 -25.07
CA ALA A 29 13.13 -23.92 -25.55
C ALA A 29 13.21 -24.72 -26.87
N PRO A 30 12.32 -25.70 -27.08
CA PRO A 30 12.01 -26.21 -28.41
C PRO A 30 10.70 -25.63 -28.97
N GLY A 31 10.81 -25.03 -30.17
CA GLY A 31 9.88 -25.24 -31.30
C GLY A 31 8.46 -24.66 -31.22
N ARG A 32 8.28 -23.47 -31.79
CA ARG A 32 6.97 -22.91 -32.19
C ARG A 32 6.57 -23.50 -33.55
N PRO A 33 5.37 -24.12 -33.73
CA PRO A 33 4.90 -24.48 -35.05
C PRO A 33 4.49 -23.23 -35.86
N ARG A 34 4.93 -23.25 -37.11
CA ARG A 34 4.82 -22.22 -38.15
C ARG A 34 3.41 -22.18 -38.74
N ALA A 35 2.91 -20.99 -39.05
CA ALA A 35 1.67 -20.75 -39.79
C ALA A 35 1.75 -21.31 -41.23
N PRO A 36 0.63 -21.73 -41.83
CA PRO A 36 0.55 -21.94 -43.27
C PRO A 36 0.07 -20.66 -43.98
N ASP A 37 0.94 -20.14 -44.84
CA ASP A 37 0.59 -19.22 -45.92
C ASP A 37 0.10 -20.02 -47.14
N THR A 38 -1.08 -19.69 -47.66
CA THR A 38 -1.46 -19.98 -49.06
C THR A 38 -2.16 -18.79 -49.69
N ASN A 39 -1.32 -17.92 -50.25
CA ASN A 39 -1.40 -17.31 -51.58
C ASN A 39 -2.69 -17.38 -52.43
N THR A 40 -3.03 -16.19 -52.95
CA THR A 40 -3.43 -15.90 -54.35
C THR A 40 -4.87 -16.12 -54.80
N ARG A 41 -5.62 -15.01 -54.97
CA ARG A 41 -6.31 -14.74 -56.25
C ARG A 41 -6.52 -13.23 -56.51
N ARG A 42 -5.99 -12.80 -57.67
CA ARG A 42 -6.10 -11.48 -58.32
C ARG A 42 -7.50 -11.28 -58.95
N SER A 43 -8.08 -10.08 -58.78
CA SER A 43 -8.37 -9.06 -59.82
C SER A 43 -9.71 -9.23 -60.59
N PRO A 44 -10.18 -8.24 -61.38
CA PRO A 44 -10.72 -6.92 -61.01
C PRO A 44 -12.13 -6.71 -61.62
N ASN A 45 -12.76 -5.54 -61.44
CA ASN A 45 -13.45 -4.81 -62.52
C ASN A 45 -14.03 -3.48 -62.03
N ASP A 46 -13.50 -2.38 -62.59
CA ASP A 46 -14.14 -1.08 -62.74
C ASP A 46 -14.71 -0.95 -64.16
N THR A 47 -15.92 -0.42 -64.34
CA THR A 47 -16.42 0.33 -65.52
C THR A 47 -17.86 0.79 -65.22
N LEU A 48 -18.14 2.07 -64.98
CA LEU A 48 -18.31 3.24 -65.89
C LEU A 48 -19.59 3.22 -66.77
N ALA A 49 -20.24 4.40 -66.78
CA ALA A 49 -21.22 4.95 -67.73
C ALA A 49 -22.66 4.47 -67.53
N SER A 50 -23.70 5.30 -67.60
CA SER A 50 -24.05 6.34 -68.60
C SER A 50 -25.27 7.10 -68.01
N ARG A 51 -25.56 8.39 -68.17
CA ARG A 51 -25.84 9.23 -69.37
C ARG A 51 -26.31 10.61 -68.81
N SER A 52 -25.77 11.76 -69.25
CA SER A 52 -26.26 12.60 -70.38
C SER A 52 -27.68 13.18 -70.15
N ALA A 53 -28.05 14.44 -70.37
CA ALA A 53 -27.40 15.68 -70.80
C ALA A 53 -28.45 16.83 -70.78
N LEU A 54 -27.97 18.07 -70.56
CA LEU A 54 -28.36 19.35 -71.19
C LEU A 54 -29.79 19.92 -71.07
N SER A 55 -29.90 21.15 -70.55
CA SER A 55 -30.31 22.38 -71.29
C SER A 55 -30.33 23.57 -70.30
N CYS A 56 -29.39 24.50 -70.36
CA CYS A 56 -29.45 25.81 -71.06
C CYS A 56 -30.58 26.74 -70.60
N VAL A 57 -30.23 27.91 -70.05
CA VAL A 57 -30.57 29.26 -70.58
C VAL A 57 -30.08 30.32 -69.58
N VAL A 58 -29.33 31.27 -70.13
CA VAL A 58 -28.82 32.51 -69.53
C VAL A 58 -29.88 33.60 -69.63
N TYR A 59 -30.06 34.46 -68.61
CA TYR A 59 -30.08 35.93 -68.82
C TYR A 59 -30.04 36.77 -67.52
N ARG A 60 -29.10 37.74 -67.55
CA ARG A 60 -29.08 39.13 -67.03
C ARG A 60 -29.47 39.48 -65.58
N ARG A 61 -28.51 40.15 -64.92
CA ARG A 61 -28.70 41.23 -63.91
C ARG A 61 -29.36 42.48 -64.56
N PRO A 62 -30.01 43.38 -63.80
CA PRO A 62 -29.25 44.52 -63.23
C PRO A 62 -29.76 45.11 -61.89
N SER A 63 -28.82 45.87 -61.28
CA SER A 63 -28.97 47.15 -60.55
C SER A 63 -29.78 47.30 -59.24
N SER A 64 -29.00 47.62 -58.18
CA SER A 64 -29.17 48.69 -57.18
C SER A 64 -30.49 48.88 -56.44
N SER A 65 -30.43 48.78 -55.11
CA SER A 65 -30.92 49.86 -54.23
C SER A 65 -30.23 49.83 -52.87
N SER A 66 -29.86 51.03 -52.45
CA SER A 66 -29.34 51.40 -51.14
C SER A 66 -30.43 51.24 -50.07
N SER A 67 -30.10 50.68 -48.90
CA SER A 67 -30.86 50.90 -47.67
C SER A 67 -30.02 50.67 -46.42
N ARG A 68 -29.65 51.81 -45.84
CA ARG A 68 -29.54 52.17 -44.42
C ARG A 68 -29.11 51.12 -43.39
N GLN A 69 -27.98 51.47 -42.78
CA GLN A 69 -27.49 51.10 -41.46
C GLN A 69 -28.58 51.09 -40.38
N HIS A 70 -28.62 50.01 -39.60
CA HIS A 70 -28.90 50.05 -38.17
C HIS A 70 -27.82 49.23 -37.48
N VAL A 71 -26.78 49.93 -36.99
CA VAL A 71 -25.73 49.35 -36.16
C VAL A 71 -26.30 49.22 -34.75
N HIS A 72 -26.60 48.00 -34.32
CA HIS A 72 -26.81 47.70 -32.91
C HIS A 72 -25.46 47.67 -32.19
N PRO A 73 -25.31 48.35 -31.03
CA PRO A 73 -24.09 48.25 -30.25
C PRO A 73 -23.98 46.86 -29.60
N SER A 74 -22.75 46.35 -29.60
CA SER A 74 -22.32 45.05 -29.09
C SER A 74 -22.72 44.80 -27.64
N PRO A 75 -23.09 43.57 -27.24
CA PRO A 75 -23.15 43.23 -25.84
C PRO A 75 -21.73 43.17 -25.28
N SER A 76 -21.50 44.02 -24.28
CA SER A 76 -20.33 44.00 -23.41
C SER A 76 -20.04 42.57 -22.93
N HIS A 77 -18.81 42.11 -23.18
CA HIS A 77 -18.24 40.90 -22.63
C HIS A 77 -18.06 41.09 -21.11
N SER A 78 -19.15 40.92 -20.35
CA SER A 78 -19.17 41.01 -18.89
C SER A 78 -18.33 39.89 -18.31
N SER A 79 -17.29 40.29 -17.60
CA SER A 79 -16.27 39.44 -17.02
C SER A 79 -16.87 38.49 -15.97
N ASN A 80 -17.01 37.21 -16.33
CA ASN A 80 -17.30 36.12 -15.38
C ASN A 80 -16.15 35.84 -14.39
N HIS A 81 -15.06 36.62 -14.39
CA HIS A 81 -13.93 36.46 -13.49
C HIS A 81 -14.16 36.96 -12.05
N HIS A 82 -15.21 37.74 -11.77
CA HIS A 82 -15.47 38.23 -10.41
C HIS A 82 -16.15 37.20 -9.51
N ARG A 83 -16.87 36.22 -10.07
CA ARG A 83 -17.60 35.21 -9.28
C ARG A 83 -16.69 34.11 -8.74
N PHE A 84 -15.55 33.86 -9.40
CA PHE A 84 -14.58 32.85 -8.96
C PHE A 84 -13.63 33.38 -7.89
N LYS A 85 -13.34 34.69 -7.89
CA LYS A 85 -12.43 35.32 -6.91
C LYS A 85 -13.07 35.53 -5.52
N SER A 86 -14.40 35.62 -5.44
CA SER A 86 -15.11 35.88 -4.18
C SER A 86 -15.32 34.63 -3.31
N PHE A 87 -15.14 33.43 -3.87
CA PHE A 87 -15.28 32.19 -3.08
C PHE A 87 -14.05 31.91 -2.22
N PHE A 88 -12.85 32.17 -2.74
CA PHE A 88 -11.57 31.96 -2.04
C PHE A 88 -11.27 33.00 -0.95
N LEU A 89 -11.98 34.13 -0.94
CA LEU A 89 -11.81 35.22 0.05
C LEU A 89 -12.94 35.29 1.11
N SER A 90 -13.78 34.25 1.21
CA SER A 90 -14.73 34.15 2.33
C SER A 90 -13.95 33.92 3.64
N PRO A 91 -14.21 34.67 4.72
CA PRO A 91 -13.58 34.43 6.03
C PRO A 91 -13.75 32.98 6.53
N LYS A 92 -14.86 32.33 6.14
CA LYS A 92 -15.11 30.91 6.46
C LYS A 92 -14.18 29.96 5.68
N ALA A 93 -13.90 30.27 4.42
CA ALA A 93 -12.99 29.49 3.58
C ALA A 93 -11.53 29.66 4.05
N LEU A 94 -11.13 30.87 4.45
CA LEU A 94 -9.83 31.13 5.05
C LEU A 94 -9.65 30.37 6.39
N ASN A 95 -10.69 30.34 7.24
CA ASN A 95 -10.65 29.57 8.48
C ASN A 95 -10.54 28.05 8.23
N LEU A 96 -11.20 27.51 7.21
CA LEU A 96 -11.04 26.10 6.82
C LEU A 96 -9.63 25.81 6.28
N LEU A 97 -9.03 26.74 5.53
CA LEU A 97 -7.68 26.59 4.99
C LEU A 97 -6.63 26.50 6.11
N LEU A 98 -6.84 27.21 7.23
CA LEU A 98 -5.97 27.12 8.41
C LEU A 98 -5.94 25.72 9.07
N TRP A 99 -6.99 24.91 8.88
CA TRP A 99 -7.02 23.53 9.37
C TRP A 99 -6.28 22.54 8.47
N VAL A 100 -5.93 22.92 7.22
CA VAL A 100 -5.27 22.01 6.27
C VAL A 100 -3.93 21.47 6.81
N PRO A 101 -3.00 22.28 7.34
CA PRO A 101 -1.75 21.75 7.91
C PRO A 101 -1.99 20.79 9.08
N VAL A 102 -3.00 21.06 9.91
CA VAL A 102 -3.36 20.20 11.06
C VAL A 102 -3.87 18.85 10.57
N VAL A 103 -4.77 18.83 9.59
CA VAL A 103 -5.28 17.59 8.98
C VAL A 103 -4.17 16.81 8.31
N LEU A 104 -3.25 17.49 7.60
CA LEU A 104 -2.10 16.83 6.99
C LEU A 104 -1.19 16.18 8.02
N VAL A 105 -0.84 16.88 9.11
CA VAL A 105 0.00 16.31 10.18
C VAL A 105 -0.68 15.10 10.83
N ILE A 106 -1.98 15.19 11.12
CA ILE A 106 -2.74 14.08 11.71
C ILE A 106 -2.81 12.88 10.76
N HIS A 107 -3.03 13.12 9.46
CA HIS A 107 -3.09 12.06 8.46
C HIS A 107 -1.72 11.39 8.24
N GLU A 108 -0.64 12.16 8.22
CA GLU A 108 0.70 11.62 8.03
C GLU A 108 1.23 10.89 9.27
N HIS A 109 1.08 11.50 10.45
CA HIS A 109 1.75 11.08 11.68
C HIS A 109 0.84 10.41 12.70
N GLY A 110 -0.48 10.52 12.54
CA GLY A 110 -1.44 10.09 13.55
C GLY A 110 -2.14 8.80 13.26
N VAL A 111 -3.05 8.82 12.29
CA VAL A 111 -3.92 7.68 12.01
C VAL A 111 -3.79 7.30 10.54
N GLY A 112 -3.67 5.99 10.29
CA GLY A 112 -3.58 5.46 8.94
C GLY A 112 -4.58 4.32 8.70
N LEU A 113 -4.91 4.11 7.43
CA LEU A 113 -5.59 2.90 6.98
C LEU A 113 -4.59 1.97 6.33
N VAL A 114 -4.50 0.74 6.83
CA VAL A 114 -3.57 -0.28 6.33
C VAL A 114 -4.37 -1.49 5.88
N ARG A 115 -4.04 -2.04 4.71
CA ARG A 115 -4.61 -3.28 4.23
C ARG A 115 -3.79 -4.45 4.75
N ILE A 116 -4.43 -5.37 5.48
CA ILE A 116 -3.76 -6.58 5.97
C ILE A 116 -3.75 -7.62 4.86
N THR A 117 -2.55 -8.11 4.53
CA THR A 117 -2.36 -9.16 3.52
C THR A 117 -1.69 -10.38 4.16
N GLY A 118 -2.09 -11.57 3.73
CA GLY A 118 -1.52 -12.83 4.20
C GLY A 118 -2.36 -13.50 5.29
N LYS A 119 -1.90 -14.69 5.70
CA LYS A 119 -2.61 -15.60 6.61
C LYS A 119 -2.10 -15.59 8.04
N SER A 120 -0.94 -14.99 8.31
CA SER A 120 -0.26 -15.15 9.60
C SER A 120 -1.02 -14.60 10.81
N MET A 121 -2.04 -13.77 10.60
CA MET A 121 -2.90 -13.22 11.65
C MET A 121 -4.31 -13.83 11.61
N GLN A 122 -4.52 -14.94 10.91
CA GLN A 122 -5.78 -15.68 10.98
C GLN A 122 -5.90 -16.34 12.37
N PRO A 123 -7.12 -16.41 12.96
CA PRO A 123 -8.40 -15.96 12.39
C PRO A 123 -8.70 -14.47 12.58
N THR A 124 -7.88 -13.73 13.33
CA THR A 124 -8.12 -12.30 13.67
C THR A 124 -8.25 -11.42 12.44
N PHE A 125 -7.38 -11.60 11.44
CA PHE A 125 -7.48 -10.93 10.15
C PHE A 125 -7.59 -11.91 9.01
N ASN A 126 -8.36 -11.51 7.99
CA ASN A 126 -8.62 -12.28 6.77
C ASN A 126 -9.05 -13.74 7.07
N PRO A 127 -10.09 -13.98 7.89
CA PRO A 127 -10.51 -15.34 8.27
C PRO A 127 -10.92 -16.19 7.06
N ASP A 128 -11.45 -15.54 6.01
CA ASP A 128 -11.85 -16.23 4.79
C ASP A 128 -10.64 -16.63 3.95
N SER A 129 -10.50 -17.93 3.70
CA SER A 129 -9.44 -18.47 2.83
C SER A 129 -9.66 -18.17 1.34
N SER A 130 -10.85 -17.68 0.95
CA SER A 130 -11.23 -17.40 -0.44
C SER A 130 -10.48 -16.22 -1.07
N CYS A 131 -9.72 -15.44 -0.28
CA CYS A 131 -8.93 -14.28 -0.72
C CYS A 131 -9.72 -13.14 -1.40
N LEU A 132 -11.06 -13.20 -1.39
CA LEU A 132 -11.95 -12.25 -2.05
C LEU A 132 -11.99 -10.90 -1.30
N THR A 133 -12.05 -10.96 0.02
CA THR A 133 -12.04 -9.80 0.91
C THR A 133 -10.71 -9.73 1.63
N ARG A 134 -10.25 -8.50 1.90
CA ARG A 134 -9.07 -8.27 2.74
C ARG A 134 -9.41 -7.18 3.73
N ASP A 135 -8.97 -7.36 4.96
CA ASP A 135 -9.25 -6.41 6.01
C ASP A 135 -8.48 -5.12 5.78
N ILE A 136 -9.18 -4.01 5.94
CA ILE A 136 -8.58 -2.70 6.09
C ILE A 136 -8.71 -2.36 7.57
N VAL A 137 -7.58 -2.02 8.18
CA VAL A 137 -7.50 -1.71 9.59
C VAL A 137 -7.09 -0.26 9.81
N LEU A 138 -7.65 0.34 10.86
CA LEU A 138 -7.20 1.61 11.40
C LEU A 138 -5.97 1.34 12.26
N VAL A 139 -4.91 2.09 11.99
CA VAL A 139 -3.67 2.04 12.76
C VAL A 139 -3.37 3.40 13.37
N ASN A 140 -2.92 3.38 14.62
CA ASN A 140 -2.38 4.53 15.31
C ASN A 140 -0.85 4.54 15.18
N LYS A 141 -0.32 5.59 14.57
CA LYS A 141 1.12 5.86 14.40
C LYS A 141 1.70 6.74 15.50
N PHE A 142 0.86 7.41 16.32
CA PHE A 142 1.29 8.14 17.51
C PHE A 142 1.63 7.18 18.67
N LEU A 143 2.65 6.36 18.48
CA LEU A 143 3.27 5.60 19.57
C LEU A 143 4.34 6.49 20.18
N GLY A 144 3.95 7.38 21.11
CA GLY A 144 4.85 8.32 21.78
C GLY A 144 6.03 7.62 22.48
N ASN A 145 5.95 7.44 23.80
CA ASN A 145 6.87 6.50 24.44
C ASN A 145 6.37 5.07 24.21
N LYS A 146 6.98 4.39 23.22
CA LYS A 146 6.58 3.05 22.77
C LYS A 146 6.48 2.03 23.91
N SER A 147 7.39 2.09 24.89
CA SER A 147 7.37 1.16 26.03
C SER A 147 6.12 1.32 26.91
N SER A 148 5.61 2.55 27.05
CA SER A 148 4.37 2.81 27.81
C SER A 148 3.09 2.65 27.00
N SER A 149 3.14 2.82 25.68
CA SER A 149 1.95 2.80 24.82
C SER A 149 1.55 1.40 24.34
N LEU A 150 2.52 0.46 24.34
CA LEU A 150 2.32 -0.90 23.87
C LEU A 150 2.12 -1.84 25.03
N GLN A 151 1.18 -2.76 24.87
CA GLN A 151 0.80 -3.74 25.87
C GLN A 151 0.80 -5.15 25.26
N ARG A 152 0.85 -6.17 26.10
CA ARG A 152 0.61 -7.55 25.65
C ARG A 152 -0.79 -7.65 25.05
N GLY A 153 -0.93 -8.45 24.00
CA GLY A 153 -2.16 -8.59 23.22
C GLY A 153 -2.33 -7.55 22.12
N ASP A 154 -1.57 -6.45 22.16
CA ASP A 154 -1.62 -5.44 21.10
C ASP A 154 -1.13 -6.02 19.77
N ILE A 155 -1.79 -5.60 18.70
CA ILE A 155 -1.36 -5.92 17.34
C ILE A 155 -0.59 -4.72 16.80
N ILE A 156 0.62 -4.96 16.30
CA ILE A 156 1.46 -3.92 15.72
C ILE A 156 1.87 -4.27 14.30
N THR A 157 2.03 -3.23 13.49
CA THR A 157 2.82 -3.28 12.28
C THR A 157 4.26 -2.89 12.60
N PHE A 158 5.25 -3.59 12.04
CA PHE A 158 6.66 -3.29 12.25
C PHE A 158 7.49 -3.67 11.04
N TRP A 159 8.65 -3.03 10.90
CA TRP A 159 9.60 -3.32 9.83
C TRP A 159 10.34 -4.62 10.11
N HIS A 160 10.46 -5.49 9.10
CA HIS A 160 11.18 -6.74 9.23
C HIS A 160 12.65 -6.47 9.61
N PRO A 161 13.20 -7.15 10.64
CA PRO A 161 14.55 -6.87 11.13
C PRO A 161 15.64 -7.14 10.09
N GLU A 162 15.49 -8.20 9.30
CA GLU A 162 16.47 -8.59 8.27
C GLU A 162 16.21 -8.04 6.85
N PHE A 163 14.95 -7.79 6.49
CA PHE A 163 14.56 -7.41 5.12
C PHE A 163 13.93 -6.01 5.09
N PRO A 164 14.73 -4.96 4.82
CA PRO A 164 14.22 -3.59 4.81
C PRO A 164 13.11 -3.41 3.77
N GLY A 165 12.14 -2.54 4.08
CA GLY A 165 10.98 -2.30 3.21
C GLY A 165 9.86 -3.34 3.32
N THR A 166 10.05 -4.42 4.08
CA THR A 166 8.98 -5.38 4.37
C THR A 166 8.29 -5.04 5.69
N LEU A 167 6.98 -4.81 5.65
CA LEU A 167 6.17 -4.54 6.84
C LEU A 167 5.42 -5.81 7.25
N LEU A 168 5.55 -6.20 8.51
CA LEU A 168 4.84 -7.35 9.10
C LEU A 168 3.78 -6.86 10.09
N THR A 169 2.71 -7.63 10.23
CA THR A 169 1.67 -7.41 11.26
C THR A 169 1.66 -8.61 12.18
N LYS A 170 1.88 -8.40 13.49
CA LYS A 170 1.94 -9.45 14.51
C LYS A 170 1.35 -8.96 15.83
N ARG A 171 1.05 -9.90 16.72
CA ARG A 171 0.58 -9.64 18.07
C ARG A 171 1.75 -9.67 19.06
N ILE A 172 1.79 -8.72 19.99
CA ILE A 172 2.74 -8.69 21.10
C ILE A 172 2.32 -9.74 22.13
N LEU A 173 3.17 -10.74 22.36
CA LEU A 173 3.00 -11.69 23.47
C LEU A 173 3.84 -11.32 24.68
N GLY A 174 4.98 -10.66 24.46
CA GLY A 174 5.90 -10.26 25.53
C GLY A 174 6.49 -8.88 25.30
N LEU A 175 6.71 -8.16 26.38
CA LEU A 175 7.44 -6.90 26.46
C LEU A 175 8.72 -7.11 27.28
N GLU A 176 9.48 -6.04 27.43
CA GLU A 176 10.73 -6.04 28.17
C GLU A 176 10.65 -6.72 29.54
N GLY A 177 11.56 -7.68 29.78
CA GLY A 177 11.62 -8.43 31.03
C GLY A 177 10.78 -9.70 31.08
N ASP A 178 9.84 -9.87 30.15
CA ASP A 178 8.97 -11.04 30.09
C ASP A 178 9.75 -12.31 29.75
N ILE A 179 9.23 -13.45 30.21
CA ILE A 179 9.77 -14.77 29.87
C ILE A 179 8.75 -15.48 28.99
N ILE A 180 9.11 -15.71 27.74
CA ILE A 180 8.25 -16.33 26.72
C ILE A 180 8.73 -17.75 26.43
N LYS A 181 7.79 -18.69 26.30
CA LYS A 181 8.07 -20.04 25.82
C LYS A 181 8.10 -20.00 24.30
N ARG A 182 9.26 -20.24 23.70
CA ARG A 182 9.37 -20.39 22.24
C ARG A 182 8.59 -21.63 21.80
N ALA A 183 7.81 -21.51 20.73
CA ALA A 183 7.10 -22.65 20.15
C ALA A 183 8.10 -23.69 19.63
N LYS A 184 7.84 -24.98 19.89
CA LYS A 184 8.71 -26.08 19.45
C LYS A 184 8.84 -26.05 17.93
N THR A 185 10.03 -25.77 17.43
CA THR A 185 10.38 -26.18 16.08
C THR A 185 10.84 -27.64 16.17
N GLN A 186 9.97 -28.56 15.73
CA GLN A 186 10.12 -30.02 15.91
C GLN A 186 11.47 -30.60 15.43
N ASN A 187 12.21 -29.85 14.61
CA ASN A 187 13.50 -30.25 14.04
C ASN A 187 14.71 -29.47 14.56
N ILE A 188 14.54 -28.50 15.47
CA ILE A 188 15.64 -27.64 15.96
C ILE A 188 15.94 -27.89 17.44
N ASP A 189 14.90 -28.13 18.26
CA ASP A 189 15.05 -28.15 19.72
C ASP A 189 14.57 -29.48 20.34
N PRO A 190 15.40 -30.53 20.34
CA PRO A 190 15.06 -31.82 20.96
C PRO A 190 14.91 -31.75 22.49
N GLU A 191 15.46 -30.72 23.16
CA GLU A 191 15.44 -30.56 24.62
C GLU A 191 14.22 -29.81 25.19
N GLY A 192 13.29 -29.32 24.36
CA GLY A 192 12.03 -28.70 24.83
C GLY A 192 11.89 -27.21 24.51
N PRO A 193 10.83 -26.55 25.00
CA PRO A 193 10.59 -25.14 24.69
C PRO A 193 11.63 -24.26 25.36
N HIS A 194 12.47 -23.60 24.56
CA HIS A 194 13.44 -22.64 25.06
C HIS A 194 12.70 -21.43 25.65
N LEU A 195 12.88 -21.21 26.95
CA LEU A 195 12.45 -19.99 27.63
C LEU A 195 13.36 -18.84 27.17
N VAL A 196 12.75 -17.79 26.63
CA VAL A 196 13.45 -16.58 26.18
C VAL A 196 13.02 -15.42 27.05
N ARG A 197 13.99 -14.76 27.70
CA ARG A 197 13.74 -13.48 28.37
C ARG A 197 13.81 -12.35 27.34
N VAL A 198 12.75 -11.55 27.24
CA VAL A 198 12.69 -10.39 26.34
C VAL A 198 13.63 -9.29 26.85
N PRO A 199 14.60 -8.82 26.04
CA PRO A 199 15.51 -7.76 26.45
C PRO A 199 14.80 -6.41 26.68
N MET A 200 15.47 -5.48 27.36
CA MET A 200 14.97 -4.12 27.53
C MET A 200 14.80 -3.42 26.18
N GLY A 201 13.74 -2.63 26.03
CA GLY A 201 13.41 -1.94 24.77
C GLY A 201 13.05 -2.86 23.60
N HIS A 202 12.77 -4.14 23.86
CA HIS A 202 12.33 -5.12 22.86
C HIS A 202 10.93 -5.65 23.17
N CYS A 203 10.29 -6.25 22.17
CA CYS A 203 9.08 -7.05 22.35
C CYS A 203 9.20 -8.39 21.62
N TRP A 204 8.45 -9.37 22.12
CA TRP A 204 8.22 -10.66 21.47
C TRP A 204 6.87 -10.62 20.78
N VAL A 205 6.89 -10.85 19.47
CA VAL A 205 5.70 -10.83 18.62
C VAL A 205 5.48 -12.17 17.91
N GLU A 206 4.23 -12.60 17.81
CA GLU A 206 3.82 -13.82 17.11
C GLU A 206 2.60 -13.57 16.21
N GLY A 207 2.44 -14.44 15.21
CA GLY A 207 1.23 -14.47 14.41
C GLY A 207 0.15 -15.32 15.07
N ASP A 208 -1.11 -14.97 14.84
CA ASP A 208 -2.24 -15.76 15.34
C ASP A 208 -2.40 -17.11 14.60
N ASP A 209 -1.77 -17.28 13.42
CA ASP A 209 -1.65 -18.55 12.70
C ASP A 209 -0.19 -19.07 12.75
N PRO A 210 0.12 -20.03 13.66
CA PRO A 210 1.47 -20.54 13.85
C PRO A 210 2.09 -21.21 12.62
N PHE A 211 1.27 -21.74 11.70
CA PHE A 211 1.75 -22.49 10.54
C PHE A 211 2.15 -21.58 9.37
N HIS A 212 1.63 -20.36 9.34
CA HIS A 212 1.88 -19.39 8.25
C HIS A 212 2.50 -18.09 8.76
N SER A 213 3.14 -18.11 9.92
CA SER A 213 3.76 -16.96 10.53
C SER A 213 5.29 -17.02 10.49
N LYS A 214 5.91 -15.98 9.89
CA LYS A 214 7.28 -15.59 10.21
C LYS A 214 7.23 -14.55 11.33
N ASP A 215 7.75 -14.88 12.49
CA ASP A 215 7.67 -14.07 13.71
C ASP A 215 8.88 -14.27 14.64
N SER A 216 8.76 -13.90 15.91
CA SER A 216 9.87 -13.93 16.88
C SER A 216 10.38 -15.35 17.15
N ASN A 217 9.61 -16.40 16.85
CA ASN A 217 10.13 -17.77 16.89
C ASN A 217 11.26 -17.97 15.86
N SER A 218 11.22 -17.23 14.74
CA SER A 218 12.23 -17.28 13.67
C SER A 218 13.40 -16.32 13.90
N PHE A 219 13.12 -15.04 14.20
CA PHE A 219 14.15 -13.99 14.28
C PHE A 219 14.45 -13.48 15.70
N GLY A 220 13.75 -14.00 16.73
CA GLY A 220 13.89 -13.55 18.11
C GLY A 220 13.09 -12.29 18.46
N PRO A 221 13.32 -11.69 19.65
CA PRO A 221 12.68 -10.44 20.03
C PRO A 221 13.08 -9.29 19.10
N ILE A 222 12.16 -8.35 18.84
CA ILE A 222 12.42 -7.17 17.99
C ILE A 222 12.57 -5.90 18.83
N PRO A 223 13.44 -4.96 18.45
CA PRO A 223 13.47 -3.65 19.07
C PRO A 223 12.13 -2.92 18.90
N LEU A 224 11.63 -2.27 19.94
CA LEU A 224 10.43 -1.42 19.87
C LEU A 224 10.58 -0.30 18.82
N GLY A 225 11.82 0.09 18.49
CA GLY A 225 12.13 1.00 17.40
C GLY A 225 11.55 0.58 16.04
N LEU A 226 11.46 -0.73 15.76
CA LEU A 226 10.91 -1.26 14.51
C LEU A 226 9.38 -1.18 14.44
N ALA A 227 8.70 -1.05 15.58
CA ALA A 227 7.25 -0.89 15.64
C ALA A 227 6.82 0.40 14.92
N ASN A 228 6.02 0.25 13.88
CA ASN A 228 5.60 1.34 12.99
C ASN A 228 4.24 1.92 13.43
N ALA A 229 3.25 1.06 13.70
CA ALA A 229 1.91 1.49 14.09
C ALA A 229 1.19 0.40 14.91
N LYS A 230 0.31 0.79 15.84
CA LYS A 230 -0.59 -0.11 16.58
C LYS A 230 -1.92 -0.23 15.83
N VAL A 231 -2.39 -1.44 15.59
CA VAL A 231 -3.70 -1.70 15.01
C VAL A 231 -4.77 -1.53 16.08
N THR A 232 -5.80 -0.74 15.78
CA THR A 232 -6.83 -0.37 16.76
C THR A 232 -8.24 -0.84 16.37
N TRP A 233 -8.58 -0.81 15.08
CA TRP A 233 -9.89 -1.24 14.57
C TRP A 233 -9.79 -1.90 13.20
N ILE A 234 -10.68 -2.85 12.91
CA ILE A 234 -11.03 -3.27 11.55
C ILE A 234 -12.09 -2.30 11.05
N VAL A 235 -11.84 -1.65 9.90
CA VAL A 235 -12.77 -0.69 9.30
C VAL A 235 -13.52 -1.27 8.09
N TRP A 236 -12.94 -2.26 7.43
CA TRP A 236 -13.54 -2.95 6.30
C TRP A 236 -13.12 -4.44 6.34
N PRO A 237 -14.01 -5.39 6.01
CA PRO A 237 -15.42 -5.21 5.62
C PRO A 237 -16.29 -4.70 6.76
N ILE A 238 -17.36 -3.94 6.45
CA ILE A 238 -18.25 -3.33 7.45
C ILE A 238 -18.86 -4.38 8.39
N SER A 239 -19.11 -5.60 7.91
CA SER A 239 -19.61 -6.73 8.71
C SER A 239 -18.69 -7.12 9.87
N ARG A 240 -17.42 -6.71 9.82
CA ARG A 240 -16.39 -6.99 10.84
C ARG A 240 -15.87 -5.71 11.49
N PHE A 241 -16.59 -4.60 11.33
CA PHE A 241 -16.20 -3.33 11.94
C PHE A 241 -16.11 -3.47 13.46
N GLY A 242 -14.95 -3.18 14.05
CA GLY A 242 -14.73 -3.35 15.48
C GLY A 242 -13.26 -3.52 15.85
N PRO A 243 -12.94 -3.62 17.14
CA PRO A 243 -11.58 -3.95 17.58
C PRO A 243 -11.20 -5.37 17.12
N PRO A 244 -9.91 -5.65 16.85
CA PRO A 244 -9.46 -7.01 16.56
C PRO A 244 -9.76 -7.96 17.72
N SER A 245 -10.00 -9.24 17.41
CA SER A 245 -10.23 -10.26 18.44
C SER A 245 -9.07 -10.34 19.45
N PRO A 246 -9.37 -10.58 20.74
CA PRO A 246 -8.36 -10.82 21.76
C PRO A 246 -7.56 -12.10 21.46
N SER A 247 -6.38 -12.26 22.05
CA SER A 247 -5.65 -13.53 21.98
C SER A 247 -6.49 -14.62 22.64
N HIS A 248 -6.54 -15.79 22.00
CA HIS A 248 -6.99 -17.01 22.66
C HIS A 248 -5.79 -17.54 23.44
N ASP A 249 -5.76 -17.28 24.74
CA ASP A 249 -4.76 -17.81 25.68
C ASP A 249 -4.93 -19.32 25.92
#